data_AF-A0A9E5LNM1-F1
#
_entry.id   AF-A0A9E5LNM1-F1
#
_cell.length_a   1.000
_cell.length_b   1.000
_cell.length_c   1.000
_cell.angle_alpha   90.00
_cell.angle_beta   90.00
_cell.angle_gamma   90.00
#
_symmetry.space_group_name_H-M   'P 1'
#
loop_
_entity.id
_entity.type
_entity.pdbx_description
1 polymer ?
#
loop_
_entity_poly.entity_id
_entity_poly.type
_entity_poly.pdbx_seq_one_letter_code
_entity_poly.pdbx_strand_id
1 'polypeptide(L)' 'FAIEVGEKFRGTIRLIDERLSTKSAAMQMRESGRSERDSRKDIDAVAASLLLEQALMTEKNTGQFAGSEI' A
#
# COMPACT_ATOMS: atom_id res chain seq x y z
N PHE A 1 -7.26 -9.16 -9.94
CA PHE A 1 -7.09 -7.69 -9.96
C PHE A 1 -5.78 -7.28 -10.60
N ALA A 2 -4.60 -7.65 -10.07
CA ALA A 2 -3.31 -7.21 -10.62
C ALA A 2 -3.09 -7.58 -12.11
N ILE A 3 -3.48 -8.79 -12.53
CA ILE A 3 -3.46 -9.21 -13.94
C ILE A 3 -4.34 -8.30 -14.81
N GLU A 4 -5.56 -8.00 -14.37
CA GLU A 4 -6.50 -7.12 -15.09
C GLU A 4 -5.96 -5.68 -15.21
N VAL A 5 -5.25 -5.19 -14.19
CA VAL A 5 -4.55 -3.91 -14.26
C VAL A 5 -3.41 -3.98 -15.28
N GLY A 6 -2.68 -5.09 -15.34
CA GLY A 6 -1.60 -5.31 -16.31
C GLY A 6 -2.08 -5.36 -17.76
N GLU A 7 -3.29 -5.87 -17.99
CA GLU A 7 -3.92 -5.84 -19.32
C GLU A 7 -4.32 -4.42 -19.76
N LYS A 8 -4.61 -3.53 -18.81
CA LYS A 8 -5.10 -2.16 -19.07
C LYS A 8 -4.00 -1.10 -19.10
N PHE A 9 -2.86 -1.34 -18.46
CA PHE A 9 -1.78 -0.36 -18.33
C PHE A 9 -0.46 -0.90 -18.88
N ARG A 10 0.31 -0.02 -19.54
CA ARG A 10 1.67 -0.35 -19.99
C ARG A 10 2.64 -0.14 -18.84
N GLY A 11 3.16 -1.22 -18.27
CA GLY A 11 4.20 -1.18 -17.24
C GLY A 11 4.33 -2.50 -16.47
N THR A 12 5.47 -2.67 -15.79
CA THR A 12 5.68 -3.79 -14.88
C THR A 12 4.84 -3.59 -13.62
N ILE A 13 4.09 -4.60 -13.23
CA ILE A 13 3.34 -4.61 -11.97
C ILE A 13 4.11 -5.49 -10.98
N ARG A 14 4.26 -4.97 -9.77
CA ARG A 14 4.88 -5.71 -8.66
C ARG A 14 3.92 -5.78 -7.48
N LEU A 15 3.79 -6.97 -6.91
CA LEU A 15 2.99 -7.21 -5.73
C LEU A 15 3.84 -7.00 -4.48
N ILE A 16 3.30 -6.22 -3.55
CA ILE A 16 3.92 -5.94 -2.25
C ILE A 16 2.99 -6.50 -1.18
N ASP A 17 3.59 -7.17 -0.21
CA ASP A 17 2.86 -7.77 0.90
C ASP A 17 2.45 -6.69 1.93
N GLU A 18 1.14 -6.51 2.09
CA GLU A 18 0.54 -5.49 2.96
C GLU A 18 0.54 -5.89 4.45
N ARG A 19 0.94 -7.13 4.80
CA ARG A 19 0.77 -7.68 6.16
C ARG A 19 1.42 -6.86 7.29
N LEU A 20 2.33 -5.93 6.98
CA LEU A 20 2.96 -5.03 7.96
C LEU A 20 2.23 -3.69 8.19
N SER A 21 1.36 -3.23 7.28
CA SER A 21 0.82 -1.84 7.32
C SER A 21 -0.57 -1.71 7.96
N THR A 22 -1.42 -2.74 7.89
CA THR A 22 -2.80 -2.71 8.41
C THR A 22 -2.89 -2.49 9.92
N LYS A 23 -1.90 -2.96 10.69
CA LYS A 23 -1.89 -2.79 12.16
C LYS A 23 -1.55 -1.36 12.58
N SER A 24 -0.69 -0.69 11.84
CA SER A 24 -0.24 0.69 12.12
C SER A 24 -1.25 1.73 11.62
N ALA A 25 -1.84 1.52 10.44
CA ALA A 25 -2.86 2.41 9.88
C ALA A 25 -4.15 2.41 10.72
N ALA A 26 -4.59 1.25 11.23
CA ALA A 26 -5.73 1.16 12.13
C ALA A 26 -5.49 1.84 13.49
N MET A 27 -4.24 1.93 13.94
CA MET A 27 -3.86 2.62 15.17
C MET A 27 -3.92 4.15 14.99
N GLN A 28 -3.32 4.69 13.92
CA GLN A 28 -3.40 6.13 13.60
C GLN A 28 -4.83 6.63 13.41
N MET A 29 -5.71 5.81 12.81
CA MET A 29 -7.10 6.21 12.56
C MET A 29 -7.97 6.15 13.82
N ARG A 30 -7.62 5.29 14.79
CA ARG A 30 -8.23 5.33 16.12
C ARG A 30 -7.77 6.53 16.94
N GLU A 31 -6.48 6.86 16.87
CA GLU A 31 -5.92 8.06 17.54
C GLU A 31 -6.51 9.36 16.98
N SER A 32 -6.93 9.41 15.71
CA SER A 32 -7.54 10.60 15.09
C SER A 32 -9.05 10.76 15.35
N GLY A 33 -9.69 9.85 16.09
CA GLY A 33 -11.07 10.01 16.59
C GLY A 33 -12.20 9.96 15.55
N ARG A 34 -11.97 9.43 14.34
CA ARG A 34 -12.99 9.33 13.26
C ARG A 34 -13.68 7.95 13.21
N SER A 35 -14.96 7.94 12.82
CA SER A 35 -15.81 6.72 12.78
C SER A 35 -15.32 5.70 11.75
N GLU A 36 -15.34 4.40 12.09
CA GLU A 36 -14.86 3.28 11.25
C GLU A 36 -15.60 3.09 9.92
N ARG A 37 -16.72 3.80 9.66
CA ARG A 37 -17.53 3.62 8.44
C ARG A 37 -17.27 4.72 7.41
N ASP A 38 -17.21 5.98 7.83
CA ASP A 38 -16.85 7.10 6.95
C ASP A 38 -15.36 7.10 6.62
N SER A 39 -14.55 6.55 7.53
CA SER A 39 -13.11 6.48 7.39
C SER A 39 -12.62 5.42 6.40
N ARG A 40 -13.42 4.42 5.98
CA ARG A 40 -12.89 3.28 5.19
C ARG A 40 -12.21 3.70 3.90
N LYS A 41 -12.82 4.62 3.14
CA LYS A 41 -12.23 5.11 1.89
C LYS A 41 -10.95 5.91 2.14
N ASP A 42 -10.93 6.71 3.20
CA ASP A 42 -9.74 7.47 3.61
C ASP A 42 -8.64 6.53 4.14
N ILE A 43 -9.01 5.45 4.86
CA ILE A 43 -8.12 4.40 5.36
C ILE A 43 -7.43 3.70 4.20
N ASP A 44 -8.19 3.29 3.16
CA ASP A 44 -7.63 2.58 2.02
C ASP A 44 -6.61 3.45 1.25
N ALA A 45 -6.90 4.75 1.09
CA ALA A 45 -5.98 5.69 0.46
C ALA A 45 -4.70 5.89 1.30
N VAL A 46 -4.83 6.04 2.62
CA VAL A 46 -3.69 6.17 3.54
C VAL A 46 -2.86 4.89 3.57
N ALA A 47 -3.49 3.72 3.60
CA ALA A 47 -2.82 2.43 3.54
C ALA A 47 -2.03 2.27 2.23
N ALA A 48 -2.59 2.69 1.10
CA ALA A 48 -1.89 2.67 -0.19
C ALA A 48 -0.68 3.62 -0.21
N SER A 49 -0.79 4.83 0.37
CA SER A 49 0.35 5.75 0.48
C SER A 49 1.46 5.19 1.37
N LEU A 50 1.11 4.58 2.50
CA LEU A 50 2.08 3.97 3.41
C LEU A 50 2.79 2.77 2.77
N LEU A 51 2.05 1.95 2.01
CA LEU A 51 2.63 0.83 1.25
C LEU A 51 3.62 1.33 0.20
N LEU A 52 3.29 2.41 -0.51
CA LEU A 52 4.18 3.03 -1.49
C LEU A 52 5.44 3.61 -0.83
N GLU A 53 5.30 4.30 0.30
CA GLU A 53 6.44 4.85 1.03
C GLU A 53 7.41 3.75 1.48
N GLN A 54 6.87 2.65 2.03
CA GLN A 54 7.67 1.49 2.42
C GLN A 54 8.37 0.83 1.22
N ALA A 55 7.72 0.77 0.07
CA ALA A 55 8.31 0.27 -1.17
C ALA A 55 9.51 1.13 -1.58
N LEU A 56 9.32 2.45 -1.67
CA LEU A 56 10.36 3.40 -2.06
C LEU A 56 11.54 3.40 -1.09
N MET A 57 11.29 3.29 0.22
CA MET A 57 12.34 3.13 1.23
C MET A 57 13.16 1.85 1.00
N THR A 58 12.50 0.74 0.70
CA THR A 58 13.15 -0.55 0.43
C THR A 58 14.04 -0.44 -0.81
N GLU A 59 13.54 0.15 -1.89
CA GLU A 59 14.30 0.36 -3.13
C GLU A 59 15.51 1.26 -2.91
N LYS A 60 15.34 2.35 -2.16
CA LYS A 60 16.43 3.27 -1.82
C LYS A 60 17.54 2.59 -1.00
N ASN A 61 17.18 1.72 -0.05
CA ASN A 61 18.14 1.09 0.85
C ASN A 61 18.85 -0.12 0.22
N THR A 62 18.18 -0.84 -0.69
CA THR A 62 18.70 -2.09 -1.27
C THR A 62 19.19 -1.94 -2.71
N GLY A 63 18.78 -0.88 -3.41
CA GLY A 63 19.01 -0.71 -4.85
C GLY A 63 18.23 -1.69 -5.74
N GLN A 64 17.34 -2.50 -5.15
CA GLN A 64 16.53 -3.51 -5.83
C GLN A 64 15.06 -3.08 -5.79
N PHE A 65 14.32 -3.33 -6.87
CA PHE A 65 12.87 -3.04 -6.91
C PHE A 65 12.11 -3.81 -5.84
N ALA A 66 11.18 -3.14 -5.16
CA ALA A 66 10.37 -3.73 -4.09
C ALA A 66 9.28 -4.67 -4.65
N GLY A 67 8.91 -5.68 -3.86
CA GLY A 67 7.88 -6.64 -4.24
C GLY A 67 8.31 -7.68 -5.27
N SER A 68 7.34 -8.46 -5.74
CA SER A 68 7.53 -9.53 -6.72
C SER A 68 6.76 -9.23 -8.00
N GLU A 69 7.40 -9.44 -9.16
CA GLU A 69 6.75 -9.31 -10.46
C GLU A 69 5.67 -10.39 -10.64
N ILE A 70 4.57 -10.04 -11.30
CA ILE A 70 3.46 -10.96 -11.62
C ILE A 70 3.63 -11.65 -12.97
#